data_AF-A0A7D6A2I6-F1
#
_entry.id   AF-A0A7D6A2I6-F1
#
_cell.length_a   1.000
_cell.length_b   1.000
_cell.length_c   1.000
_cell.angle_alpha   90.00
_cell.angle_beta   90.00
_cell.angle_gamma   90.00
#
_symmetry.space_group_name_H-M   'P 1'
#
loop_
_entity.id
_entity.type
_entity.pdbx_description
1 polymer ?
#
loop_
_entity_poly.entity_id
_entity_poly.type
_entity_poly.pdbx_seq_one_letter_code
_entity_poly.pdbx_strand_id
1 'polypeptide(L)'
;MTDFVMHSMADANRLFGILQAQDFTRPKKIVIKDQDRSGEQNKKLHACLSDIAKQVEHAGKKWDVLIWKRLLTAAWLRESGEQPQLIPAVDGNGFDVVYERTSQLSVKQCASLLEWIQAFGAEHQVRWSQKDLWEGRY
;
A
#
# COMPACT_ATOMS: atom_id res chain seq x y z
N MET A 1 -4.28 14.15 7.37
CA MET A 1 -3.32 14.63 6.35
C MET A 1 -4.18 15.15 5.22
N THR A 2 -4.06 16.43 4.86
CA THR A 2 -4.88 17.01 3.78
C THR A 2 -4.06 16.94 2.51
N ASP A 3 -4.46 16.07 1.60
CA ASP A 3 -3.79 15.93 0.31
C ASP A 3 -4.51 16.82 -0.71
N PHE A 4 -3.75 17.69 -1.38
CA PHE A 4 -4.24 18.54 -2.46
C PHE A 4 -3.32 18.38 -3.68
N VAL A 5 -3.89 18.00 -4.81
CA VAL A 5 -3.15 17.83 -6.06
C VAL A 5 -3.32 19.10 -6.88
N MET A 6 -2.19 19.75 -7.18
CA MET A 6 -2.15 20.85 -8.14
C MET A 6 -1.84 20.29 -9.52
N HIS A 7 -2.71 20.51 -10.50
CA HIS A 7 -2.45 20.15 -11.89
C HIS A 7 -1.77 21.29 -12.66
N SER A 8 -1.99 22.53 -12.24
CA SER A 8 -1.33 23.71 -12.79
C SER A 8 -1.32 24.87 -11.79
N MET A 9 -0.66 25.98 -12.14
CA MET A 9 -0.73 27.21 -11.35
C MET A 9 -2.14 27.82 -11.28
N ALA A 10 -3.08 27.40 -12.13
CA ALA A 10 -4.48 27.79 -11.99
C ALA A 10 -5.10 27.29 -10.67
N ASP A 11 -4.55 26.23 -10.06
CA ASP A 11 -4.99 25.69 -8.76
C ASP A 11 -4.42 26.45 -7.57
N ALA A 12 -3.51 27.43 -7.78
CA ALA A 12 -2.83 28.14 -6.69
C ALA A 12 -3.80 28.87 -5.76
N ASN A 13 -4.85 29.50 -6.32
CA ASN A 13 -5.86 30.20 -5.53
C ASN A 13 -6.61 29.27 -4.58
N ARG A 14 -6.84 28.01 -4.97
CA ARG A 14 -7.48 27.00 -4.12
C ARG A 14 -6.56 26.57 -2.98
N LEU A 15 -5.27 26.37 -3.26
CA LEU A 15 -4.28 26.08 -2.24
C LEU A 15 -4.20 27.20 -1.19
N PHE A 16 -4.18 28.46 -1.63
CA PHE A 16 -4.18 29.61 -0.73
C PHE A 16 -5.40 29.65 0.19
N GLY A 17 -6.58 29.32 -0.33
CA GLY A 17 -7.79 29.21 0.50
C GLY A 17 -7.68 28.13 1.58
N ILE A 18 -7.11 26.97 1.25
CA ILE A 18 -6.87 25.88 2.23
C ILE A 18 -5.88 26.34 3.30
N LEU A 19 -4.81 27.04 2.92
CA LEU A 19 -3.83 27.56 3.87
C LEU A 19 -4.47 28.57 4.82
N GLN A 20 -5.24 29.53 4.32
CA GLN A 20 -5.89 30.55 5.16
C GLN A 20 -6.90 29.96 6.15
N ALA A 21 -7.57 28.85 5.80
CA ALA A 21 -8.51 28.16 6.68
C ALA A 21 -7.83 27.33 7.78
N GLN A 22 -6.52 27.13 7.73
CA GLN A 22 -5.80 26.31 8.71
C GLN A 22 -5.32 27.13 9.91
N ASP A 23 -5.51 26.57 11.09
CA ASP A 23 -4.97 27.13 12.33
C ASP A 23 -3.47 26.84 12.46
N PHE A 24 -2.64 27.87 12.35
CA PHE A 24 -1.17 27.82 12.47
C PHE A 24 -0.64 28.16 13.87
N THR A 25 -1.48 28.14 14.91
CA THR A 25 -1.03 28.25 16.32
C THR A 25 0.01 27.20 16.69
N ARG A 26 0.03 26.05 16.00
CA ARG A 26 1.09 25.04 16.06
C ARG A 26 1.81 24.93 14.71
N PRO A 27 3.14 24.67 14.71
CA PRO A 27 3.89 24.52 13.47
C PRO A 27 3.37 23.33 12.65
N LYS A 28 3.18 23.55 11.35
CA LYS A 28 2.76 22.52 10.39
C LYS A 28 3.87 22.23 9.38
N LYS A 29 4.03 20.95 9.03
CA LYS A 29 4.91 20.51 7.95
C LYS A 29 4.14 20.53 6.63
N ILE A 30 4.58 21.35 5.68
CA ILE A 30 4.07 21.37 4.30
C ILE A 30 5.05 20.56 3.45
N VAL A 31 4.55 19.60 2.67
CA VAL A 31 5.35 18.76 1.77
C VAL A 31 4.82 18.93 0.36
N ILE A 32 5.67 19.48 -0.52
CA ILE A 32 5.42 19.53 -1.96
C ILE A 32 6.27 18.43 -2.58
N LYS A 33 5.62 17.53 -3.30
CA LYS A 33 6.26 16.43 -4.01
C LYS A 33 5.60 16.28 -5.36
N ASP A 34 6.34 15.76 -6.32
CA ASP A 34 5.76 15.36 -7.59
C ASP A 34 4.69 14.30 -7.35
N GLN A 35 3.71 14.24 -8.27
CA GLN A 35 2.71 13.19 -8.23
C GLN A 35 3.39 11.86 -8.52
N ASP A 36 3.80 11.17 -7.45
CA ASP A 36 4.35 9.83 -7.60
C ASP A 36 3.26 8.91 -8.17
N ARG A 37 3.55 8.25 -9.29
CA ARG A 37 2.78 7.07 -9.73
C ARG A 37 2.69 6.01 -8.62
N SER A 38 3.61 6.02 -7.66
CA SER A 38 3.59 5.24 -6.41
C SER A 38 2.32 5.47 -5.57
N GLY A 39 1.74 6.68 -5.58
CA GLY A 39 0.51 6.97 -4.84
C GLY A 39 -0.69 6.17 -5.32
N GLU A 40 -0.88 6.10 -6.64
CA GLU A 40 -1.96 5.31 -7.26
C GLU A 40 -1.71 3.81 -7.10
N GLN A 41 -0.46 3.34 -7.25
CA GLN A 41 -0.10 1.96 -6.98
C GLN A 41 -0.34 1.56 -5.52
N ASN A 42 0.02 2.42 -4.56
CA ASN A 42 -0.24 2.18 -3.15
C ASN A 42 -1.74 2.14 -2.85
N LYS A 43 -2.53 3.05 -3.43
CA LYS A 43 -4.01 3.00 -3.31
C LYS A 43 -4.56 1.69 -3.86
N LYS A 44 -4.10 1.26 -5.05
CA LYS A 44 -4.50 -0.02 -5.66
C LYS A 44 -4.11 -1.22 -4.79
N LEU A 45 -2.87 -1.25 -4.28
CA LEU A 45 -2.40 -2.25 -3.34
C LEU A 45 -3.29 -2.33 -2.08
N HIS A 46 -3.57 -1.19 -1.46
CA HIS A 46 -4.43 -1.13 -0.27
C HIS A 46 -5.87 -1.56 -0.55
N ALA A 47 -6.41 -1.24 -1.72
CA ALA A 47 -7.74 -1.70 -2.14
C ALA A 47 -7.78 -3.22 -2.31
N CYS A 48 -6.84 -3.80 -3.06
CA CYS A 48 -6.72 -5.25 -3.23
C CYS A 48 -6.59 -5.98 -1.90
N LEU A 49 -5.73 -5.51 -1.00
CA LEU A 49 -5.56 -6.09 0.34
C LEU A 49 -6.86 -6.02 1.16
N SER A 50 -7.61 -4.92 1.04
CA SER A 50 -8.89 -4.76 1.73
C SER A 50 -9.95 -5.73 1.20
N ASP A 51 -9.95 -6.01 -0.09
CA ASP A 51 -10.86 -6.95 -0.72
C ASP A 51 -10.54 -8.39 -0.30
N ILE A 52 -9.25 -8.75 -0.24
CA ILE A 52 -8.78 -10.04 0.26
C ILE A 52 -9.18 -10.22 1.73
N ALA A 53 -8.93 -9.22 2.58
CA ALA A 53 -9.25 -9.28 4.01
C ALA A 53 -10.75 -9.57 4.28
N LYS A 54 -11.64 -9.07 3.43
CA LYS A 54 -13.08 -9.30 3.56
C LYS A 54 -13.51 -10.68 3.06
N GLN A 55 -12.81 -11.24 2.08
CA GLN A 55 -13.29 -12.39 1.30
C GLN A 55 -12.56 -13.69 1.64
N VAL A 56 -11.28 -13.64 1.98
CA VAL A 56 -10.42 -14.81 2.13
C VAL A 56 -10.23 -15.17 3.61
N GLU A 57 -10.39 -16.46 3.91
CA GLU A 57 -10.04 -17.05 5.19
C GLU A 57 -8.67 -17.75 5.10
N HIS A 58 -7.82 -17.59 6.11
CA HIS A 58 -6.53 -18.26 6.17
C HIS A 58 -6.25 -18.73 7.60
N ALA A 59 -5.78 -19.97 7.75
CA ALA A 59 -5.56 -20.59 9.05
C ALA A 59 -6.80 -20.54 9.97
N GLY A 60 -7.98 -20.81 9.41
CA GLY A 60 -9.25 -20.93 10.15
C GLY A 60 -9.88 -19.60 10.60
N LYS A 61 -9.40 -18.45 10.11
CA LYS A 61 -10.03 -17.15 10.35
C LYS A 61 -9.71 -16.10 9.29
N LYS A 62 -10.49 -15.02 9.29
CA LYS A 62 -10.20 -13.81 8.52
C LYS A 62 -9.22 -12.93 9.28
N TRP A 63 -8.30 -12.33 8.53
CA TRP A 63 -7.29 -11.43 9.06
C TRP A 63 -7.54 -9.99 8.62
N ASP A 64 -7.02 -9.04 9.39
CA ASP A 64 -7.07 -7.65 8.99
C ASP A 64 -6.15 -7.37 7.79
N VAL A 65 -6.31 -6.18 7.21
CA VAL A 65 -5.55 -5.72 6.04
C VAL A 65 -4.05 -5.67 6.32
N LEU A 66 -3.65 -5.35 7.55
CA LEU A 66 -2.24 -5.23 7.93
C LEU A 66 -1.56 -6.59 7.99
N ILE A 67 -2.24 -7.59 8.52
CA ILE A 67 -1.77 -8.98 8.60
C ILE A 67 -1.74 -9.58 7.19
N TRP A 68 -2.79 -9.39 6.37
CA TRP A 68 -2.77 -9.83 4.97
C TRP A 68 -1.63 -9.20 4.18
N LYS A 69 -1.32 -7.91 4.39
CA LYS A 69 -0.15 -7.27 3.80
C LYS A 69 1.13 -8.04 4.15
N ARG A 70 1.33 -8.37 5.43
CA ARG A 70 2.51 -9.13 5.88
C ARG A 70 2.57 -10.52 5.23
N LEU A 71 1.45 -11.26 5.23
CA LEU A 71 1.38 -12.61 4.69
C LEU A 71 1.68 -12.66 3.18
N LEU A 72 1.05 -11.79 2.39
CA LEU A 72 1.23 -11.79 0.94
C LEU A 72 2.61 -11.26 0.54
N THR A 73 3.12 -10.22 1.22
CA THR A 73 4.50 -9.77 0.99
C THR A 73 5.51 -10.85 1.36
N ALA A 74 5.27 -11.62 2.42
CA ALA A 74 6.12 -12.75 2.79
C ALA A 74 6.16 -13.84 1.71
N ALA A 75 5.01 -14.19 1.16
CA ALA A 75 4.88 -15.20 0.12
C ALA A 75 5.57 -14.73 -1.17
N TRP A 76 5.30 -13.50 -1.60
CA TRP A 76 5.94 -12.89 -2.76
C TRP A 76 7.47 -12.80 -2.65
N LEU A 77 8.01 -12.43 -1.48
CA LEU A 77 9.45 -12.39 -1.26
C LEU A 77 10.09 -13.78 -1.39
N ARG A 78 9.46 -14.81 -0.79
CA ARG A 78 9.93 -16.20 -0.90
C ARG A 78 9.99 -16.68 -2.34
N GLU A 79 8.98 -16.35 -3.14
CA GLU A 79 8.97 -16.67 -4.57
C GLU A 79 10.00 -15.89 -5.37
N SER A 80 10.28 -14.65 -4.96
CA SER A 80 11.32 -13.80 -5.57
C SER A 80 12.75 -14.21 -5.19
N GLY A 81 12.90 -15.26 -4.37
CA GLY A 81 14.20 -15.75 -3.88
C GLY A 81 14.73 -15.02 -2.64
N GLU A 82 13.97 -14.05 -2.10
CA GLU A 82 14.30 -13.38 -0.85
C GLU A 82 13.73 -14.15 0.35
N GLN A 83 14.53 -14.33 1.39
CA GLN A 83 14.11 -15.09 2.57
C GLN A 83 13.90 -14.14 3.76
N PRO A 84 12.67 -14.07 4.31
CA PRO A 84 12.47 -13.35 5.56
C PRO A 84 13.23 -14.02 6.70
N GLN A 85 13.77 -13.22 7.61
CA GLN A 85 14.51 -13.69 8.76
C GLN A 85 13.55 -14.00 9.90
N LEU A 86 13.60 -15.22 10.44
CA LEU A 86 12.93 -15.57 11.69
C LEU A 86 13.90 -15.32 12.84
N ILE A 87 13.61 -14.31 13.66
CA ILE A 87 14.49 -13.85 14.73
C ILE A 87 13.76 -14.04 16.06
N PRO A 88 14.41 -14.52 17.14
CA PRO A 88 13.82 -14.50 18.47
C PRO A 88 13.36 -13.09 18.86
N ALA A 89 12.17 -12.99 19.44
CA ALA A 89 11.61 -11.71 19.85
C ALA A 89 12.53 -11.04 20.87
N VAL A 90 12.68 -9.72 20.76
CA VAL A 90 13.62 -8.95 21.61
C VAL A 90 13.23 -8.99 23.10
N ASP A 91 11.96 -9.22 23.39
CA ASP A 91 11.43 -9.38 24.76
C ASP A 91 11.51 -10.82 25.27
N GLY A 92 12.04 -11.75 24.47
CA GLY A 92 12.14 -13.17 24.77
C GLY A 92 10.84 -13.97 24.58
N ASN A 93 9.74 -13.34 24.17
CA ASN A 93 8.43 -13.99 24.08
C ASN A 93 8.07 -14.38 22.65
N GLY A 94 8.81 -15.34 22.10
CA GLY A 94 8.51 -15.95 20.81
C GLY A 94 9.46 -15.52 19.70
N PHE A 95 8.90 -15.30 18.51
CA PHE A 95 9.68 -15.04 17.30
C PHE A 95 9.03 -13.94 16.45
N ASP A 96 9.88 -13.09 15.89
CA ASP A 96 9.53 -12.08 14.91
C ASP A 96 9.97 -12.54 13.52
N VAL A 97 9.07 -12.41 12.55
CA VAL A 97 9.45 -12.54 11.14
C VAL A 97 9.80 -11.15 10.62
N VAL A 98 11.08 -10.93 10.38
CA VAL A 98 11.62 -9.68 9.86
C VAL A 98 11.80 -9.79 8.35
N TYR A 99 11.09 -8.93 7.63
CA TYR A 99 11.19 -8.79 6.17
C TYR A 99 12.16 -7.67 5.85
N GLU A 100 13.03 -7.87 4.86
CA GLU A 100 13.86 -6.77 4.37
C GLU A 100 12.97 -5.73 3.64
N ARG A 101 13.05 -4.48 4.12
CA ARG A 101 12.55 -3.23 3.49
C ARG A 101 11.17 -3.22 2.82
N THR A 102 10.12 -3.76 3.46
CA THR A 102 8.73 -3.54 2.96
C THR A 102 8.23 -2.10 3.11
N SER A 103 8.90 -1.28 3.93
CA SER A 103 8.56 0.14 4.11
C SER A 103 9.00 1.03 2.94
N GLN A 104 9.87 0.53 2.05
CA GLN A 104 10.38 1.27 0.89
C GLN A 104 10.46 0.35 -0.34
N LEU A 105 9.34 -0.27 -0.71
CA LEU A 105 9.25 -0.93 -2.01
C LEU A 105 9.45 0.13 -3.12
N SER A 106 10.37 -0.15 -4.05
CA SER A 106 10.45 0.63 -5.28
C SER A 106 9.16 0.50 -6.09
N VAL A 107 8.91 1.44 -7.02
CA VAL A 107 7.76 1.39 -7.94
C VAL A 107 7.67 0.04 -8.67
N LYS A 108 8.81 -0.50 -9.08
CA LYS A 108 8.89 -1.82 -9.75
C LYS A 108 8.52 -2.97 -8.82
N GLN A 109 9.01 -2.95 -7.59
CA GLN A 109 8.67 -3.97 -6.58
C GLN A 109 7.19 -3.89 -6.19
N CYS A 110 6.63 -2.67 -6.05
CA CYS A 110 5.21 -2.49 -5.76
C CYS A 110 4.33 -3.04 -6.89
N ALA A 111 4.69 -2.78 -8.15
CA ALA A 111 4.00 -3.35 -9.31
C ALA A 111 4.06 -4.88 -9.32
N SER A 112 5.25 -5.46 -9.09
CA SER A 112 5.42 -6.92 -9.03
C SER A 112 4.64 -7.57 -7.89
N LEU A 113 4.66 -6.98 -6.69
CA LEU A 113 3.85 -7.44 -5.56
C LEU A 113 2.35 -7.37 -5.88
N LEU A 114 1.91 -6.30 -6.55
CA LEU A 114 0.52 -6.12 -6.93
C LEU A 114 0.04 -7.14 -7.97
N GLU A 115 0.88 -7.50 -8.94
CA GLU A 115 0.61 -8.60 -9.89
C GLU A 115 0.48 -9.93 -9.15
N TRP A 116 1.39 -10.20 -8.22
CA TRP A 116 1.36 -11.41 -7.40
C TRP A 116 0.06 -11.50 -6.56
N ILE A 117 -0.34 -10.40 -5.93
CA ILE A 117 -1.59 -10.32 -5.15
C ILE A 117 -2.83 -10.55 -6.03
N GLN A 118 -2.82 -10.06 -7.27
CA GLN A 118 -3.92 -10.30 -8.20
C GLN A 118 -4.00 -11.78 -8.61
N ALA A 119 -2.86 -12.44 -8.83
CA ALA A 119 -2.81 -13.88 -9.06
C ALA A 119 -3.37 -14.67 -7.86
N PHE A 120 -2.89 -14.37 -6.64
CA PHE A 120 -3.42 -14.96 -5.41
C PHE A 120 -4.93 -14.76 -5.28
N GLY A 121 -5.43 -13.55 -5.55
CA GLY A 121 -6.85 -13.27 -5.49
C GLY A 121 -7.66 -13.99 -6.57
N ALA A 122 -7.10 -14.22 -7.76
CA ALA A 122 -7.74 -15.01 -8.80
C ALA A 122 -7.92 -16.48 -8.38
N GLU A 123 -6.90 -17.08 -7.76
CA GLU A 123 -6.97 -18.44 -7.19
C GLU A 123 -8.05 -18.56 -6.10
N HIS A 124 -8.25 -17.49 -5.33
CA HIS A 124 -9.24 -17.43 -4.24
C HIS A 124 -10.57 -16.80 -4.66
N GLN A 125 -10.77 -16.57 -5.98
CA GLN A 125 -12.00 -15.99 -6.55
C GLN A 125 -12.43 -14.66 -5.91
N VAL A 126 -11.45 -13.83 -5.53
CA VAL A 126 -11.66 -12.52 -4.92
C VAL A 126 -12.31 -11.58 -5.93
N ARG A 127 -13.38 -10.92 -5.51
CA ARG A 127 -14.04 -9.87 -6.29
C ARG A 127 -13.39 -8.53 -5.99
N TRP A 128 -12.74 -7.93 -6.98
CA TRP A 128 -12.06 -6.65 -6.85
C TRP A 128 -13.06 -5.49 -6.88
N SER A 129 -12.95 -4.60 -5.89
CA SER A 129 -13.75 -3.37 -5.78
C SER A 129 -13.20 -2.22 -6.61
N GLN A 130 -11.88 -2.23 -6.86
CA GLN A 130 -11.23 -1.22 -7.67
C GLN A 130 -11.44 -1.53 -9.15
N LYS A 131 -11.91 -0.55 -9.92
CA LYS A 131 -12.02 -0.67 -11.37
C LYS A 131 -10.61 -0.74 -11.96
N ASP A 132 -10.41 -1.70 -12.85
CA ASP A 132 -9.18 -1.75 -13.63
C ASP A 132 -9.18 -0.59 -14.61
N LEU A 133 -8.43 0.46 -14.30
CA LEU A 133 -8.17 1.57 -15.21
C LEU A 133 -7.11 1.12 -16.22
N TRP A 134 -7.43 0.06 -16.99
CA TRP A 134 -6.67 -0.26 -18.19
C TRP A 134 -7.14 0.72 -19.27
N GLU A 135 -6.39 1.81 -19.46
CA GLU A 135 -6.56 2.72 -20.62
C GLU A 135 -5.68 2.27 -21.79
N GLY A 136 -5.55 0.96 -22.01
CA GLY A 136 -4.60 0.49 -23.01
C GLY A 136 -4.97 1.02 -24.39
N ARG A 137 -4.06 1.85 -24.89
CA ARG A 137 -3.94 2.20 -26.29
C ARG A 137 -2.98 1.18 -26.88
N TYR A 138 -3.51 0.29 -27.72
CA TYR A 138 -2.70 -0.37 -28.74
C TYR A 138 -2.32 0.66 -29.81
#